data_AF-A0A2A2FAC9-F1
#
_entry.id   AF-A0A2A2FAC9-F1
#
_cell.length_a   1.000
_cell.length_b   1.000
_cell.length_c   1.000
_cell.angle_alpha   90.00
_cell.angle_beta   90.00
_cell.angle_gamma   90.00
#
_symmetry.space_group_name_H-M   'P 1'
#
loop_
_entity.id
_entity.type
_entity.pdbx_description
1 polymer ?
#
loop_
_entity_poly.entity_id
_entity_poly.type
_entity_poly.pdbx_seq_one_letter_code
_entity_poly.pdbx_strand_id
1 'polypeptide(L)'
;MSSNNSSQKVVTVDEQAFEKAGEQAVDEDGFPVVDETPEFEAAVEQETQAKVDANHPDGIADTSDDRIHGVTLEQEERIRAREAELERISAQAELGTQDGREQRTREVASQGSTKRRREFQKRAASVDPMADPERDDPRAELSQDELATVNTEADRLATRLDGWSRAAISRRLAEAVVDGTDMTSAVVRVFEELQTARGGTVPIDALEDVDRGTVTIEGRVKTLWDSDSPAIQQVGLIADESGQTKVTIWKASDAPWIEEGEKVRIHEAATNWYEGRISVAVTGWSIIHFPERGRWWEA
;
A
#
# COMPACT_ATOMS: atom_id res chain seq x y z
N MET A 1 73.36 -29.06 -31.16
CA MET A 1 73.74 -27.69 -30.73
C MET A 1 73.26 -27.52 -29.30
N SER A 2 74.04 -27.33 -28.24
CA SER A 2 75.46 -27.48 -27.95
C SER A 2 75.48 -27.76 -26.45
N SER A 3 76.25 -28.76 -26.05
CA SER A 3 76.54 -29.07 -24.65
C SER A 3 77.59 -28.11 -24.07
N ASN A 4 77.74 -28.24 -22.75
CA ASN A 4 79.00 -28.20 -21.98
C ASN A 4 79.35 -26.96 -21.13
N ASN A 5 79.11 -27.14 -19.82
CA ASN A 5 80.10 -27.46 -18.77
C ASN A 5 80.73 -26.33 -17.92
N SER A 6 80.87 -26.67 -16.62
CA SER A 6 81.93 -26.29 -15.66
C SER A 6 81.93 -24.84 -15.14
N SER A 7 82.48 -24.45 -13.99
CA SER A 7 82.82 -25.05 -12.68
C SER A 7 83.43 -23.91 -11.84
N GLN A 8 83.15 -23.85 -10.53
CA GLN A 8 83.86 -23.18 -9.43
C GLN A 8 84.88 -22.03 -9.68
N LYS A 9 84.76 -20.94 -8.91
CA LYS A 9 85.87 -20.12 -8.37
C LYS A 9 85.35 -19.22 -7.22
N VAL A 10 85.59 -19.59 -5.95
CA VAL A 10 86.67 -19.13 -5.05
C VAL A 10 86.62 -17.63 -4.74
N VAL A 11 86.39 -17.36 -3.46
CA VAL A 11 86.38 -16.08 -2.73
C VAL A 11 87.80 -15.54 -2.57
N THR A 12 87.96 -14.22 -2.62
CA THR A 12 89.08 -13.53 -1.95
C THR A 12 88.55 -12.34 -1.16
N VAL A 13 89.03 -12.26 0.07
CA VAL A 13 88.79 -11.24 1.09
C VAL A 13 89.73 -10.07 0.83
N ASP A 14 89.25 -8.84 0.97
CA ASP A 14 90.10 -7.69 1.26
C ASP A 14 89.68 -7.07 2.60
N GLU A 15 90.68 -6.97 3.47
CA GLU A 15 90.68 -6.34 4.79
C GLU A 15 90.45 -4.84 4.67
N GLN A 16 89.59 -4.26 5.52
CA GLN A 16 89.85 -2.92 6.05
C GLN A 16 89.51 -2.86 7.53
N ALA A 17 90.55 -2.56 8.30
CA ALA A 17 90.56 -2.39 9.74
C ALA A 17 89.73 -1.19 10.19
N PHE A 18 89.04 -1.34 11.31
CA PHE A 18 88.59 -0.23 12.14
C PHE A 18 89.14 -0.40 13.56
N GLU A 19 89.83 0.65 14.02
CA GLU A 19 90.33 0.84 15.38
C GLU A 19 89.20 0.77 16.41
N LYS A 20 89.53 0.22 17.58
CA LYS A 20 88.70 0.23 18.80
C LYS A 20 88.60 1.66 19.38
N ALA A 21 87.44 2.02 19.92
CA ALA A 21 87.22 2.03 21.38
C ALA A 21 85.92 2.78 21.76
N GLY A 22 85.06 2.09 22.50
CA GLY A 22 84.05 2.66 23.40
C GLY A 22 83.84 1.64 24.51
N GLU A 23 84.31 1.96 25.72
CA GLU A 23 84.37 1.07 26.88
C GLU A 23 82.96 0.63 27.32
N GLN A 24 82.78 -0.68 27.50
CA GLN A 24 81.55 -1.27 28.03
C GLN A 24 81.77 -1.59 29.51
N ALA A 25 80.89 -1.09 30.37
CA ALA A 25 80.91 -1.39 31.81
C ALA A 25 80.63 -2.89 32.02
N VAL A 26 81.50 -3.53 32.79
CA VAL A 26 81.47 -4.95 33.16
C VAL A 26 81.17 -5.07 34.66
N ASP A 27 80.42 -6.10 35.03
CA ASP A 27 80.16 -6.44 36.44
C ASP A 27 81.35 -7.18 37.09
N GLU A 28 81.22 -7.51 38.38
CA GLU A 28 82.32 -8.04 39.21
C GLU A 28 82.82 -9.43 38.78
N ASP A 29 82.09 -10.12 37.89
CA ASP A 29 82.49 -11.39 37.27
C ASP A 29 82.86 -11.26 35.78
N GLY A 30 82.91 -10.03 35.24
CA GLY A 30 83.47 -9.75 33.91
C GLY A 30 82.54 -10.05 32.74
N PHE A 31 81.22 -10.09 32.95
CA PHE A 31 80.24 -10.19 31.86
C PHE A 31 79.66 -8.81 31.49
N PRO A 32 79.43 -8.54 30.19
CA PRO A 32 78.72 -7.33 29.77
C PRO A 32 77.23 -7.46 30.14
N VAL A 33 76.70 -6.49 30.87
CA VAL A 33 75.25 -6.40 31.16
C VAL A 33 74.52 -6.11 29.85
N VAL A 34 73.81 -7.11 29.33
CA VAL A 34 72.88 -6.97 28.20
C VAL A 34 71.51 -6.69 28.79
N ASP A 35 70.98 -5.48 28.61
CA ASP A 35 69.55 -5.23 28.82
C ASP A 35 68.78 -6.08 27.78
N GLU A 36 68.12 -7.15 28.22
CA GLU A 36 67.40 -8.12 27.37
C GLU A 36 66.05 -7.59 26.85
N THR A 37 65.96 -6.31 26.48
CA THR A 37 64.79 -5.78 25.76
C THR A 37 65.28 -5.08 24.50
N PRO A 38 65.21 -5.72 23.32
CA PRO A 38 65.54 -5.05 22.08
C PRO A 38 64.48 -3.96 21.81
N GLU A 39 64.91 -2.69 21.77
CA GLU A 39 64.10 -1.60 21.24
C GLU A 39 63.97 -1.81 19.72
N PHE A 40 62.80 -2.27 19.27
CA PHE A 40 62.53 -2.40 17.85
C PHE A 40 62.49 -0.99 17.22
N GLU A 41 63.29 -0.75 16.19
CA GLU A 41 63.19 0.50 15.43
C GLU A 41 61.77 0.65 14.87
N ALA A 42 61.24 1.87 14.85
CA ALA A 42 59.84 2.19 14.52
C ALA A 42 59.30 1.55 13.23
N ALA A 43 60.16 1.13 12.30
CA ALA A 43 59.78 0.42 11.09
C ALA A 43 59.29 -1.02 11.35
N VAL A 44 59.88 -1.76 12.30
CA VAL A 44 59.53 -3.15 12.58
C VAL A 44 58.24 -3.23 13.39
N GLU A 45 58.02 -2.30 14.33
CA GLU A 45 56.75 -2.18 15.04
C GLU A 45 55.61 -1.83 14.08
N GLN A 46 55.85 -0.91 13.13
CA GLN A 46 54.86 -0.58 12.09
C GLN A 46 54.58 -1.76 11.16
N GLU A 47 55.58 -2.55 10.77
CA GLU A 47 55.38 -3.74 9.93
C GLU A 47 54.64 -4.85 10.69
N THR A 48 54.97 -5.05 11.97
CA THR A 48 54.30 -6.02 12.83
C THR A 48 52.86 -5.60 13.08
N GLN A 49 52.63 -4.30 13.33
CA GLN A 49 51.29 -3.74 13.51
C GLN A 49 50.47 -3.84 12.23
N ALA A 50 51.03 -3.50 11.06
CA ALA A 50 50.35 -3.66 9.77
C ALA A 50 49.95 -5.13 9.51
N LYS A 51 50.79 -6.10 9.92
CA LYS A 51 50.50 -7.52 9.80
C LYS A 51 49.46 -8.01 10.81
N VAL A 52 49.46 -7.46 12.03
CA VAL A 52 48.44 -7.73 13.05
C VAL A 52 47.09 -7.16 12.61
N ASP A 53 47.09 -5.94 12.08
CA ASP A 53 45.91 -5.25 11.56
C ASP A 53 45.35 -5.99 10.33
N ALA A 54 46.18 -6.40 9.38
CA ALA A 54 45.73 -7.21 8.23
C ALA A 54 45.12 -8.58 8.61
N ASN A 55 45.48 -9.14 9.78
CA ASN A 55 44.87 -10.37 10.31
C ASN A 55 43.63 -10.10 11.18
N HIS A 56 43.37 -8.85 11.55
CA HIS A 56 42.17 -8.46 12.28
C HIS A 56 40.98 -8.40 11.33
N PRO A 57 39.78 -8.90 11.71
CA PRO A 57 38.60 -8.93 10.85
C PRO A 57 38.18 -7.56 10.28
N ASP A 58 38.57 -6.47 10.95
CA ASP A 58 38.26 -5.08 10.58
C ASP A 58 39.52 -4.24 10.25
N GLY A 59 40.71 -4.83 10.20
CA GLY A 59 41.95 -4.04 10.03
C GLY A 59 42.30 -3.68 8.58
N ILE A 60 41.45 -4.08 7.62
CA ILE A 60 41.53 -3.67 6.22
C ILE A 60 40.33 -2.77 5.93
N ALA A 61 40.58 -1.47 5.83
CA ALA A 61 39.54 -0.46 5.70
C ALA A 61 39.04 -0.26 4.26
N ASP A 62 39.82 -0.71 3.26
CA ASP A 62 39.49 -0.54 1.85
C ASP A 62 39.65 -1.85 1.07
N THR A 63 38.52 -2.38 0.63
CA THR A 63 38.38 -3.61 -0.15
C THR A 63 37.87 -3.34 -1.56
N SER A 64 37.75 -2.05 -1.93
CA SER A 64 37.16 -1.61 -3.20
C SER A 64 38.08 -1.76 -4.42
N ASP A 65 39.38 -1.98 -4.18
CA ASP A 65 40.39 -2.18 -5.21
C ASP A 65 40.40 -3.62 -5.78
N ASP A 66 40.89 -3.73 -7.03
CA ASP A 66 41.06 -5.00 -7.75
C ASP A 66 41.99 -5.99 -7.03
N ARG A 67 42.86 -5.53 -6.12
CA ARG A 67 43.71 -6.36 -5.26
C ARG A 67 43.84 -5.75 -3.87
N ILE A 68 43.55 -6.54 -2.85
CA ILE A 68 43.73 -6.12 -1.46
C ILE A 68 45.22 -6.29 -1.09
N HIS A 69 45.90 -5.18 -0.78
CA HIS A 69 47.31 -5.21 -0.42
C HIS A 69 47.53 -5.70 1.02
N GLY A 70 48.58 -6.49 1.25
CA GLY A 70 48.93 -7.01 2.58
C GLY A 70 48.26 -8.33 2.96
N VAL A 71 47.42 -8.90 2.09
CA VAL A 71 46.76 -10.20 2.30
C VAL A 71 47.19 -11.25 1.28
N THR A 72 47.01 -12.52 1.63
CA THR A 72 47.13 -13.62 0.70
C THR A 72 45.91 -13.68 -0.24
N LEU A 73 46.06 -14.35 -1.39
CA LEU A 73 44.95 -14.55 -2.34
C LEU A 73 43.75 -15.26 -1.68
N GLU A 74 44.01 -16.26 -0.83
CA GLU A 74 42.97 -17.00 -0.09
C GLU A 74 42.21 -16.08 0.89
N GLN A 75 42.93 -15.15 1.54
CA GLN A 75 42.33 -14.16 2.42
C GLN A 75 41.51 -13.13 1.62
N GLU A 76 42.00 -12.69 0.47
CA GLU A 76 41.28 -11.78 -0.44
C GLU A 76 39.96 -12.39 -0.93
N GLU A 77 39.97 -13.66 -1.38
CA GLU A 77 38.75 -14.38 -1.77
C GLU A 77 37.77 -14.54 -0.60
N ARG A 78 38.28 -14.81 0.61
CA ARG A 78 37.46 -14.94 1.83
C ARG A 78 36.82 -13.62 2.24
N ILE A 79 37.52 -12.49 2.10
CA ILE A 79 36.99 -11.15 2.38
C ILE A 79 35.90 -10.81 1.37
N ARG A 80 36.17 -10.97 0.07
CA ARG A 80 35.18 -10.72 -0.99
C ARG A 80 33.94 -11.59 -0.85
N ALA A 81 34.11 -12.88 -0.54
CA ALA A 81 32.98 -13.78 -0.30
C ALA A 81 32.13 -13.34 0.91
N ARG A 82 32.75 -12.82 1.97
CA ARG A 82 32.04 -12.29 3.14
C ARG A 82 31.28 -11.02 2.79
N GLU A 83 31.87 -10.10 2.04
CA GLU A 83 31.21 -8.86 1.63
C GLU A 83 30.01 -9.14 0.73
N ALA A 84 30.14 -10.06 -0.23
CA ALA A 84 29.02 -10.51 -1.05
C ALA A 84 27.90 -11.16 -0.21
N GLU A 85 28.25 -11.94 0.82
CA GLU A 85 27.27 -12.52 1.76
C GLU A 85 26.61 -11.42 2.61
N LEU A 86 27.37 -10.44 3.10
CA LEU A 86 26.86 -9.29 3.87
C LEU A 86 25.93 -8.42 3.02
N GLU A 87 26.26 -8.17 1.75
CA GLU A 87 25.41 -7.47 0.79
C GLU A 87 24.12 -8.24 0.51
N ARG A 88 24.20 -9.58 0.39
CA ARG A 88 23.01 -10.42 0.26
C ARG A 88 22.12 -10.31 1.51
N ILE A 89 22.72 -10.35 2.70
CA ILE A 89 22.00 -10.25 3.98
C ILE A 89 21.40 -8.86 4.16
N SER A 90 22.11 -7.79 3.80
CA SER A 90 21.60 -6.41 3.91
C SER A 90 20.43 -6.16 2.95
N ALA A 91 20.54 -6.60 1.69
CA ALA A 91 19.44 -6.51 0.72
C ALA A 91 18.20 -7.33 1.17
N GLN A 92 18.42 -8.52 1.76
CA GLN A 92 17.34 -9.32 2.33
C GLN A 92 16.74 -8.66 3.58
N ALA A 93 17.55 -7.99 4.40
CA ALA A 93 17.11 -7.29 5.60
C ALA A 93 16.29 -6.03 5.26
N GLU A 94 16.65 -5.27 4.21
CA GLU A 94 15.86 -4.15 3.70
C GLU A 94 14.45 -4.57 3.27
N LEU A 95 14.30 -5.76 2.69
CA LEU A 95 12.99 -6.33 2.35
C LEU A 95 12.19 -6.81 3.59
N GLY A 96 12.89 -7.14 4.67
CA GLY A 96 12.37 -7.72 5.91
C GLY A 96 11.97 -6.71 7.00
N THR A 97 12.31 -5.43 6.85
CA THR A 97 11.83 -4.38 7.77
C THR A 97 10.30 -4.27 7.68
N GLN A 98 9.64 -4.16 8.84
CA GLN A 98 8.18 -3.98 8.91
C GLN A 98 7.77 -2.60 8.39
N ASP A 99 8.70 -1.66 8.34
CA ASP A 99 8.49 -0.31 7.83
C ASP A 99 8.11 -0.35 6.35
N GLY A 100 7.00 0.30 6.02
CA GLY A 100 6.45 0.31 4.66
C GLY A 100 5.85 -1.03 4.19
N ARG A 101 5.84 -2.10 5.01
CA ARG A 101 5.21 -3.38 4.64
C ARG A 101 3.73 -3.22 4.33
N GLU A 102 3.01 -2.44 5.14
CA GLU A 102 1.57 -2.17 4.92
C GLU A 102 1.35 -1.47 3.57
N GLN A 103 2.15 -0.44 3.27
CA GLN A 103 2.05 0.30 2.02
C GLN A 103 2.33 -0.59 0.81
N ARG A 104 3.43 -1.35 0.82
CA ARG A 104 3.76 -2.31 -0.24
C ARG A 104 2.67 -3.36 -0.42
N THR A 105 2.14 -3.90 0.69
CA THR A 105 1.06 -4.90 0.63
C THR A 105 -0.22 -4.29 0.06
N ARG A 106 -0.56 -3.06 0.44
CA ARG A 106 -1.70 -2.32 -0.09
C ARG A 106 -1.55 -2.06 -1.59
N GLU A 107 -0.37 -1.69 -2.06
CA GLU A 107 -0.05 -1.50 -3.48
C GLU A 107 -0.19 -2.81 -4.26
N VAL A 108 0.39 -3.91 -3.77
CA VAL A 108 0.24 -5.23 -4.43
C VAL A 108 -1.22 -5.67 -4.44
N ALA A 109 -1.95 -5.48 -3.34
CA ALA A 109 -3.36 -5.82 -3.25
C ALA A 109 -4.23 -4.98 -4.19
N SER A 110 -3.96 -3.67 -4.30
CA SER A 110 -4.69 -2.77 -5.19
C SER A 110 -4.42 -3.09 -6.66
N GLN A 111 -3.16 -3.32 -7.04
CA GLN A 111 -2.78 -3.75 -8.39
C GLN A 111 -3.41 -5.10 -8.73
N GLY A 112 -3.35 -6.07 -7.82
CA GLY A 112 -4.00 -7.38 -8.00
C GLY A 112 -5.51 -7.28 -8.12
N SER A 113 -6.16 -6.38 -7.38
CA SER A 113 -7.60 -6.09 -7.50
C SER A 113 -7.94 -5.51 -8.87
N THR A 114 -7.19 -4.50 -9.34
CA THR A 114 -7.37 -3.89 -10.67
C THR A 114 -7.21 -4.91 -11.79
N LYS A 115 -6.17 -5.75 -11.73
CA LYS A 115 -5.93 -6.81 -12.72
C LYS A 115 -7.09 -7.79 -12.79
N ARG A 116 -7.53 -8.31 -11.63
CA ARG A 116 -8.67 -9.25 -11.56
C ARG A 116 -9.96 -8.63 -12.08
N ARG A 117 -10.22 -7.35 -11.76
CA ARG A 117 -11.39 -6.62 -12.28
C ARG A 117 -11.34 -6.51 -13.80
N ARG A 118 -10.19 -6.14 -14.37
CA ARG A 118 -9.99 -6.05 -15.82
C ARG A 118 -10.18 -7.39 -16.50
N GLU A 119 -9.62 -8.47 -15.95
CA GLU A 119 -9.81 -9.83 -16.47
C GLU A 119 -11.27 -10.29 -16.40
N PHE A 120 -11.99 -9.96 -15.32
CA PHE A 120 -13.42 -10.22 -15.22
C PHE A 120 -14.21 -9.44 -16.27
N GLN A 121 -13.94 -8.14 -16.42
CA GLN A 121 -14.58 -7.25 -17.39
C GLN A 121 -14.35 -7.74 -18.83
N LYS A 122 -13.13 -8.15 -19.18
CA LYS A 122 -12.85 -8.77 -20.49
C LYS A 122 -13.64 -10.06 -20.75
N ARG A 123 -13.90 -10.86 -19.72
CA ARG A 123 -14.75 -12.05 -19.85
C ARG A 123 -16.22 -11.66 -19.99
N ALA A 124 -16.68 -10.68 -19.20
CA ALA A 124 -18.04 -10.15 -19.27
C ALA A 124 -18.34 -9.52 -20.64
N ALA A 125 -17.34 -8.92 -21.29
CA ALA A 125 -17.41 -8.33 -22.64
C ALA A 125 -17.96 -9.30 -23.71
N SER A 126 -17.82 -10.61 -23.51
CA SER A 126 -18.39 -11.61 -24.42
C SER A 126 -19.92 -11.67 -24.40
N VAL A 127 -20.55 -11.23 -23.30
CA VAL A 127 -21.99 -11.19 -23.11
C VAL A 127 -22.50 -9.75 -23.19
N ASP A 128 -21.79 -8.82 -22.56
CA ASP A 128 -22.09 -7.39 -22.54
C ASP A 128 -20.88 -6.61 -23.09
N PRO A 129 -20.89 -6.22 -24.38
CA PRO A 129 -19.80 -5.47 -24.98
C PRO A 129 -19.45 -4.15 -24.25
N MET A 130 -20.40 -3.56 -23.52
CA MET A 130 -20.18 -2.32 -22.76
C MET A 130 -19.28 -2.53 -21.53
N ALA A 131 -19.16 -3.77 -21.06
CA ALA A 131 -18.27 -4.14 -19.95
C ALA A 131 -16.79 -4.22 -20.36
N ASP A 132 -16.46 -4.11 -21.66
CA ASP A 132 -15.07 -4.20 -22.13
C ASP A 132 -14.21 -3.04 -21.59
N PRO A 133 -13.12 -3.33 -20.85
CA PRO A 133 -12.26 -2.30 -20.29
C PRO A 133 -11.32 -1.64 -21.32
N GLU A 134 -11.38 -2.05 -22.59
CA GLU A 134 -10.66 -1.46 -23.72
C GLU A 134 -11.57 -0.68 -24.68
N ARG A 135 -12.89 -0.71 -24.47
CA ARG A 135 -13.83 0.10 -25.23
C ARG A 135 -13.71 1.58 -24.82
N ASP A 136 -13.78 2.45 -25.82
CA ASP A 136 -13.82 3.90 -25.61
C ASP A 136 -15.10 4.32 -24.87
N ASP A 137 -15.14 5.57 -24.40
CA ASP A 137 -16.34 6.10 -23.77
C ASP A 137 -17.51 6.12 -24.77
N PRO A 138 -18.69 5.57 -24.43
CA PRO A 138 -19.84 5.51 -25.33
C PRO A 138 -20.30 6.90 -25.80
N ARG A 139 -19.99 7.96 -25.04
CA ARG A 139 -20.28 9.34 -25.44
C ARG A 139 -19.52 9.78 -26.68
N ALA A 140 -18.40 9.14 -27.01
CA ALA A 140 -17.61 9.43 -28.21
C ALA A 140 -18.26 8.87 -29.49
N GLU A 141 -19.20 7.92 -29.37
CA GLU A 141 -19.91 7.31 -30.50
C GLU A 141 -21.18 8.08 -30.89
N LEU A 142 -21.64 9.00 -30.05
CA LEU A 142 -22.83 9.80 -30.29
C LEU A 142 -22.56 10.97 -31.24
N SER A 143 -23.59 11.35 -32.01
CA SER A 143 -23.58 12.64 -32.72
C SER A 143 -23.58 13.81 -31.74
N GLN A 144 -23.20 14.99 -32.22
CA GLN A 144 -23.16 16.20 -31.39
C GLN A 144 -24.54 16.56 -30.81
N ASP A 145 -25.62 16.34 -31.57
CA ASP A 145 -26.99 16.62 -31.15
C ASP A 145 -27.48 15.61 -30.10
N GLU A 146 -27.17 14.33 -30.28
CA GLU A 146 -27.45 13.29 -29.28
C GLU A 146 -26.69 13.56 -27.99
N LEU A 147 -25.40 13.90 -28.08
CA LEU A 147 -24.57 14.21 -26.93
C LEU A 147 -25.08 15.45 -26.17
N ALA A 148 -25.53 16.47 -26.88
CA ALA A 148 -26.16 17.65 -26.26
C ALA A 148 -27.44 17.28 -25.51
N THR A 149 -28.26 16.40 -26.09
CA THR A 149 -29.49 15.90 -25.47
C THR A 149 -29.19 15.06 -24.23
N VAL A 150 -28.26 14.10 -24.32
CA VAL A 150 -27.76 13.30 -23.19
C VAL A 150 -27.26 14.19 -22.07
N ASN A 151 -26.49 15.23 -22.40
CA ASN A 151 -25.94 16.14 -21.40
C ASN A 151 -27.02 16.97 -20.68
N THR A 152 -28.12 17.29 -21.36
CA THR A 152 -29.26 18.01 -20.81
C THR A 152 -30.08 17.10 -19.89
N GLU A 153 -30.41 15.90 -20.35
CA GLU A 153 -31.15 14.93 -19.53
C GLU A 153 -30.33 14.41 -18.35
N ALA A 154 -29.01 14.23 -18.51
CA ALA A 154 -28.13 13.86 -17.40
C ALA A 154 -28.10 14.93 -16.30
N ASP A 155 -28.15 16.21 -16.67
CA ASP A 155 -28.22 17.32 -15.72
C ASP A 155 -29.57 17.29 -14.97
N ARG A 156 -30.66 17.12 -15.71
CA ARG A 156 -32.01 16.96 -15.14
C ARG A 156 -32.10 15.78 -14.18
N LEU A 157 -31.59 14.61 -14.57
CA LEU A 157 -31.63 13.40 -13.75
C LEU A 157 -30.73 13.52 -12.51
N ALA A 158 -29.58 14.18 -12.60
CA ALA A 158 -28.69 14.41 -11.46
C ALA A 158 -29.36 15.18 -10.31
N THR A 159 -30.35 16.03 -10.62
CA THR A 159 -31.14 16.72 -9.58
C THR A 159 -32.13 15.84 -8.82
N ARG A 160 -32.43 14.64 -9.34
CA ARG A 160 -33.41 13.70 -8.77
C ARG A 160 -32.77 12.45 -8.21
N LEU A 161 -31.64 12.03 -8.77
CA LEU A 161 -30.92 10.81 -8.42
C LEU A 161 -29.75 11.15 -7.49
N ASP A 162 -30.08 11.45 -6.23
CA ASP A 162 -29.08 11.75 -5.22
C ASP A 162 -28.06 10.61 -5.06
N GLY A 163 -26.78 10.95 -5.08
CA GLY A 163 -25.66 10.00 -5.02
C GLY A 163 -25.03 9.70 -6.39
N TRP A 164 -25.67 10.10 -7.49
CA TRP A 164 -25.14 9.93 -8.84
C TRP A 164 -24.57 11.23 -9.40
N SER A 165 -23.38 11.14 -10.00
CA SER A 165 -22.82 12.28 -10.72
C SER A 165 -23.46 12.42 -12.10
N ARG A 166 -23.58 13.65 -12.59
CA ARG A 166 -24.00 13.93 -13.97
C ARG A 166 -23.17 13.14 -14.98
N ALA A 167 -21.86 12.98 -14.75
CA ALA A 167 -20.97 12.22 -15.64
C ALA A 167 -21.33 10.72 -15.66
N ALA A 168 -21.67 10.13 -14.51
CA ALA A 168 -22.10 8.74 -14.44
C ALA A 168 -23.44 8.53 -15.17
N ILE A 169 -24.40 9.43 -14.96
CA ILE A 169 -25.71 9.38 -15.64
C ILE A 169 -25.54 9.57 -17.15
N SER A 170 -24.77 10.58 -17.56
CA SER A 170 -24.46 10.86 -18.97
C SER A 170 -23.84 9.67 -19.67
N ARG A 171 -22.91 8.97 -19.00
CA ARG A 171 -22.35 7.73 -19.50
C ARG A 171 -23.43 6.66 -19.67
N ARG A 172 -24.26 6.37 -18.65
CA ARG A 172 -25.33 5.34 -18.74
C ARG A 172 -26.36 5.64 -19.82
N LEU A 173 -26.72 6.91 -20.01
CA LEU A 173 -27.59 7.33 -21.10
C LEU A 173 -26.96 7.08 -22.47
N ALA A 174 -25.67 7.43 -22.62
CA ALA A 174 -24.95 7.16 -23.85
C ALA A 174 -24.82 5.66 -24.14
N GLU A 175 -24.56 4.83 -23.11
CA GLU A 175 -24.55 3.37 -23.24
C GLU A 175 -25.89 2.87 -23.83
N ALA A 176 -27.01 3.34 -23.28
CA ALA A 176 -28.34 2.97 -23.75
C ALA A 176 -28.63 3.37 -25.19
N VAL A 177 -28.23 4.58 -25.59
CA VAL A 177 -28.45 5.08 -26.95
C VAL A 177 -27.57 4.35 -27.96
N VAL A 178 -26.30 4.09 -27.62
CA VAL A 178 -25.39 3.31 -28.46
C VAL A 178 -25.87 1.87 -28.66
N ASP A 179 -26.51 1.27 -27.64
CA ASP A 179 -27.17 -0.04 -27.74
C ASP A 179 -28.45 -0.03 -28.62
N GLY A 180 -28.81 1.13 -29.20
CA GLY A 180 -29.95 1.29 -30.11
C GLY A 180 -31.26 1.66 -29.43
N THR A 181 -31.25 2.03 -28.14
CA THR A 181 -32.43 2.52 -27.45
C THR A 181 -32.70 3.98 -27.86
N ASP A 182 -33.95 4.33 -28.17
CA ASP A 182 -34.28 5.74 -28.42
C ASP A 182 -34.06 6.60 -27.16
N MET A 183 -33.80 7.90 -27.35
CA MET A 183 -33.46 8.81 -26.25
C MET A 183 -34.48 8.82 -25.12
N THR A 184 -35.77 8.76 -25.43
CA THR A 184 -36.82 8.85 -24.40
C THR A 184 -36.91 7.58 -23.58
N SER A 185 -36.83 6.41 -24.24
CA SER A 185 -36.76 5.12 -23.56
C SER A 185 -35.47 4.96 -22.76
N ALA A 186 -34.35 5.47 -23.27
CA ALA A 186 -33.06 5.47 -22.57
C ALA A 186 -33.14 6.26 -21.26
N VAL A 187 -33.75 7.44 -21.27
CA VAL A 187 -33.93 8.27 -20.07
C VAL A 187 -34.78 7.57 -19.00
N VAL A 188 -35.91 6.99 -19.39
CA VAL A 188 -36.79 6.27 -18.44
C VAL A 188 -36.06 5.06 -17.86
N ARG A 189 -35.46 4.23 -18.71
CA ARG A 189 -34.73 3.03 -18.30
C ARG A 189 -33.60 3.35 -17.32
N VAL A 190 -32.77 4.35 -17.64
CA VAL A 190 -31.65 4.75 -16.78
C VAL A 190 -32.14 5.36 -15.47
N PHE A 191 -33.24 6.10 -15.48
CA PHE A 191 -33.82 6.63 -14.25
C PHE A 191 -34.30 5.52 -13.32
N GLU A 192 -35.10 4.57 -13.82
CA GLU A 192 -35.62 3.44 -13.04
C GLU A 192 -34.49 2.56 -12.49
N GLU A 193 -33.47 2.27 -13.32
CA GLU A 193 -32.30 1.50 -12.90
C GLU A 193 -31.53 2.22 -11.78
N LEU A 194 -31.21 3.51 -11.97
CA LEU A 194 -30.35 4.24 -11.03
C LEU A 194 -31.06 4.62 -9.72
N GLN A 195 -32.39 4.74 -9.74
CA GLN A 195 -33.18 5.03 -8.53
C GLN A 195 -33.11 3.89 -7.50
N THR A 196 -33.01 2.65 -7.96
CA THR A 196 -32.91 1.46 -7.09
C THR A 196 -31.49 0.91 -6.97
N ALA A 197 -30.56 1.38 -7.81
CA ALA A 197 -29.17 0.95 -7.84
C ALA A 197 -28.38 1.27 -6.56
N ARG A 198 -27.31 0.51 -6.33
CA ARG A 198 -26.39 0.76 -5.23
C ARG A 198 -25.65 2.09 -5.41
N GLY A 199 -25.48 2.83 -4.32
CA GLY A 199 -24.76 4.11 -4.30
C GLY A 199 -25.67 5.33 -4.28
N GLY A 200 -26.91 5.20 -4.75
CA GLY A 200 -27.94 6.24 -4.64
C GLY A 200 -28.81 6.11 -3.39
N THR A 201 -29.56 7.18 -3.11
CA THR A 201 -30.66 7.17 -2.13
C THR A 201 -31.91 6.59 -2.79
N VAL A 202 -32.47 5.54 -2.20
CA VAL A 202 -33.69 4.88 -2.69
C VAL A 202 -34.91 5.55 -2.04
N PRO A 203 -35.92 5.96 -2.83
CA PRO A 203 -37.22 6.39 -2.31
C PRO A 203 -37.86 5.31 -1.46
N ILE A 204 -38.61 5.70 -0.42
CA ILE A 204 -39.22 4.75 0.50
C ILE A 204 -40.28 3.86 -0.17
N ASP A 205 -41.03 4.36 -1.14
CA ASP A 205 -42.02 3.56 -1.88
C ASP A 205 -41.39 2.50 -2.81
N ALA A 206 -40.22 2.82 -3.37
CA ALA A 206 -39.46 1.95 -4.27
C ALA A 206 -38.64 0.89 -3.53
N LEU A 207 -38.69 0.83 -2.18
CA LEU A 207 -37.95 -0.17 -1.42
C LEU A 207 -38.34 -1.60 -1.81
N GLU A 208 -39.60 -1.83 -2.20
CA GLU A 208 -40.13 -3.15 -2.57
C GLU A 208 -39.52 -3.71 -3.86
N ASP A 209 -39.05 -2.83 -4.75
CA ASP A 209 -38.41 -3.20 -6.01
C ASP A 209 -36.91 -3.51 -5.85
N VAL A 210 -36.36 -3.35 -4.64
CA VAL A 210 -34.94 -3.53 -4.38
C VAL A 210 -34.61 -4.98 -3.97
N ASP A 211 -34.06 -5.75 -4.91
CA ASP A 211 -33.57 -7.11 -4.67
C ASP A 211 -32.15 -7.14 -4.04
N ARG A 212 -31.98 -6.47 -2.89
CA ARG A 212 -30.77 -6.56 -2.07
C ARG A 212 -31.08 -6.34 -0.60
N GLY A 213 -30.25 -6.93 0.26
CA GLY A 213 -30.42 -6.88 1.72
C GLY A 213 -30.07 -5.54 2.37
N THR A 214 -29.52 -4.57 1.64
CA THR A 214 -29.18 -3.25 2.18
C THR A 214 -29.46 -2.10 1.21
N VAL A 215 -29.94 -0.98 1.77
CA VAL A 215 -30.35 0.23 1.05
C VAL A 215 -29.83 1.49 1.73
N THR A 216 -29.76 2.58 0.96
CA THR A 216 -29.57 3.92 1.51
C THR A 216 -30.89 4.66 1.36
N ILE A 217 -31.40 5.23 2.44
CA ILE A 217 -32.64 6.02 2.43
C ILE A 217 -32.41 7.39 3.05
N GLU A 218 -33.23 8.35 2.67
CA GLU A 218 -33.29 9.67 3.30
C GLU A 218 -34.73 9.99 3.65
N GLY A 219 -34.96 10.53 4.83
CA GLY A 219 -36.30 10.92 5.24
C GLY A 219 -36.30 11.68 6.56
N ARG A 220 -37.48 12.16 6.92
CA ARG A 220 -37.72 12.79 8.22
C ARG A 220 -38.30 11.77 9.18
N VAL A 221 -37.73 11.69 10.38
CA VAL A 221 -38.26 10.88 11.47
C VAL A 221 -39.62 11.45 11.88
N LYS A 222 -40.68 10.67 11.76
CA LYS A 222 -42.05 11.11 12.03
C LYS A 222 -42.48 10.83 13.45
N THR A 223 -42.14 9.64 13.95
CA THR A 223 -42.56 9.17 15.27
C THR A 223 -41.52 8.19 15.77
N LEU A 224 -41.18 8.28 17.05
CA LEU A 224 -40.38 7.31 17.79
C LEU A 224 -41.28 6.67 18.85
N TRP A 225 -41.08 5.38 19.08
CA TRP A 225 -41.81 4.64 20.10
C TRP A 225 -40.86 4.06 21.13
N ASP A 226 -41.37 3.92 22.35
CA ASP A 226 -40.71 3.14 23.38
C ASP A 226 -40.69 1.66 22.98
N SER A 227 -39.55 0.99 23.17
CA SER A 227 -39.41 -0.44 22.93
C SER A 227 -39.25 -1.20 24.23
N ASP A 228 -40.03 -2.26 24.39
CA ASP A 228 -39.90 -3.19 25.53
C ASP A 228 -38.69 -4.14 25.39
N SER A 229 -38.02 -4.15 24.23
CA SER A 229 -36.88 -5.03 23.97
C SER A 229 -35.56 -4.35 24.34
N PRO A 230 -34.74 -4.94 25.23
CA PRO A 230 -33.45 -4.36 25.61
C PRO A 230 -32.41 -4.36 24.47
N ALA A 231 -32.69 -5.07 23.37
CA ALA A 231 -31.84 -5.12 22.18
C ALA A 231 -32.08 -3.94 21.22
N ILE A 232 -33.24 -3.28 21.32
CA ILE A 232 -33.62 -2.16 20.46
C ILE A 232 -33.19 -0.87 21.15
N GLN A 233 -32.44 -0.02 20.45
CA GLN A 233 -32.07 1.32 20.93
C GLN A 233 -33.22 2.29 20.66
N GLN A 234 -33.72 2.31 19.43
CA GLN A 234 -34.84 3.14 19.01
C GLN A 234 -35.65 2.41 17.94
N VAL A 235 -36.96 2.67 17.87
CA VAL A 235 -37.82 2.20 16.81
C VAL A 235 -38.81 3.31 16.45
N GLY A 236 -39.11 3.46 15.17
CA GLY A 236 -39.92 4.58 14.70
C GLY A 236 -40.40 4.47 13.27
N LEU A 237 -41.01 5.56 12.80
CA LEU A 237 -41.34 5.80 11.40
C LEU A 237 -40.42 6.86 10.81
N ILE A 238 -39.90 6.56 9.63
CA ILE A 238 -39.22 7.52 8.77
C ILE A 238 -40.05 7.69 7.49
N ALA A 239 -40.15 8.93 7.00
CA ALA A 239 -40.92 9.23 5.80
C ALA A 239 -40.22 10.26 4.92
N ASP A 240 -40.40 10.11 3.61
CA ASP A 240 -39.96 11.03 2.57
C ASP A 240 -41.18 11.52 1.78
N GLU A 241 -40.97 12.09 0.59
CA GLU A 241 -42.06 12.53 -0.29
C GLU A 241 -42.82 11.37 -0.94
N SER A 242 -42.20 10.19 -1.00
CA SER A 242 -42.73 8.99 -1.66
C SER A 242 -43.58 8.12 -0.72
N GLY A 243 -43.20 8.04 0.56
CA GLY A 243 -43.88 7.17 1.51
C GLY A 243 -43.28 7.19 2.91
N GLN A 244 -43.63 6.17 3.69
CA GLN A 244 -43.14 5.97 5.04
C GLN A 244 -42.85 4.50 5.33
N THR A 245 -41.80 4.23 6.09
CA THR A 245 -41.40 2.89 6.50
C THR A 245 -41.00 2.86 7.97
N LYS A 246 -41.06 1.67 8.57
CA LYS A 246 -40.59 1.42 9.93
C LYS A 246 -39.07 1.36 9.92
N VAL A 247 -38.44 2.12 10.82
CA VAL A 247 -37.01 2.06 11.11
C VAL A 247 -36.77 1.44 12.48
N THR A 248 -35.81 0.53 12.58
CA THR A 248 -35.37 -0.08 13.85
C THR A 248 -33.87 0.15 14.01
N ILE A 249 -33.46 0.76 15.11
CA ILE A 249 -32.04 0.97 15.46
C ILE A 249 -31.67 -0.01 16.56
N TRP A 250 -30.74 -0.90 16.28
CA TRP A 250 -30.30 -1.91 17.24
C TRP A 250 -29.29 -1.32 18.22
N LYS A 251 -29.35 -1.71 19.50
CA LYS A 251 -28.36 -1.29 20.50
C LYS A 251 -26.93 -1.70 20.14
N ALA A 252 -26.78 -2.84 19.45
CA ALA A 252 -25.50 -3.35 18.99
C ALA A 252 -24.92 -2.57 17.79
N SER A 253 -25.68 -1.66 17.16
CA SER A 253 -25.13 -0.81 16.08
C SER A 253 -24.26 0.33 16.61
N ASP A 254 -24.39 0.68 17.90
CA ASP A 254 -23.78 1.87 18.50
C ASP A 254 -24.04 3.16 17.68
N ALA A 255 -25.22 3.21 17.05
CA ALA A 255 -25.58 4.34 16.20
C ALA A 255 -25.91 5.60 17.05
N PRO A 256 -25.69 6.80 16.47
CA PRO A 256 -26.12 8.05 17.09
C PRO A 256 -27.65 8.11 17.25
N TRP A 257 -28.10 8.78 18.31
CA TRP A 257 -29.53 8.98 18.57
C TRP A 257 -30.18 9.91 17.54
N ILE A 258 -31.36 9.52 17.06
CA ILE A 258 -32.21 10.33 16.18
C ILE A 258 -33.36 10.96 16.98
N GLU A 259 -33.82 12.13 16.56
CA GLU A 259 -34.96 12.84 17.17
C GLU A 259 -36.19 12.86 16.26
N GLU A 260 -37.38 12.93 16.86
CA GLU A 260 -38.60 13.17 16.09
C GLU A 260 -38.53 14.52 15.37
N GLY A 261 -39.00 14.54 14.12
CA GLY A 261 -38.95 15.70 13.27
C GLY A 261 -37.60 15.92 12.60
N GLU A 262 -36.57 15.13 12.90
CA GLU A 262 -35.23 15.29 12.33
C GLU A 262 -35.11 14.68 10.92
N LYS A 263 -34.40 15.35 10.01
CA LYS A 263 -34.03 14.77 8.71
C LYS A 263 -32.75 13.94 8.84
N VAL A 264 -32.80 12.68 8.42
CA VAL A 264 -31.68 11.74 8.48
C VAL A 264 -31.47 11.04 7.14
N ARG A 265 -30.22 10.71 6.83
CA ARG A 265 -29.83 9.84 5.72
C ARG A 265 -29.14 8.61 6.29
N ILE A 266 -29.74 7.44 6.07
CA ILE A 266 -29.25 6.17 6.62
C ILE A 266 -28.62 5.38 5.49
N HIS A 267 -27.31 5.18 5.55
CA HIS A 267 -26.54 4.38 4.59
C HIS A 267 -26.46 2.93 5.05
N GLU A 268 -26.55 2.01 4.08
CA GLU A 268 -26.47 0.57 4.30
C GLU A 268 -27.43 0.06 5.40
N ALA A 269 -28.64 0.59 5.43
CA ALA A 269 -29.71 0.06 6.27
C ALA A 269 -30.12 -1.33 5.78
N ALA A 270 -30.21 -2.30 6.68
CA ALA A 270 -30.66 -3.64 6.34
C ALA A 270 -32.17 -3.65 6.06
N THR A 271 -32.59 -4.27 4.96
CA THR A 271 -34.02 -4.41 4.63
C THR A 271 -34.60 -5.65 5.30
N ASN A 272 -35.83 -5.55 5.79
CA ASN A 272 -36.56 -6.67 6.39
C ASN A 272 -38.05 -6.57 6.06
N TRP A 273 -38.71 -7.71 5.87
CA TRP A 273 -40.14 -7.77 5.60
C TRP A 273 -40.93 -7.82 6.90
N TYR A 274 -41.87 -6.89 7.06
CA TYR A 274 -42.75 -6.83 8.21
C TYR A 274 -44.17 -6.49 7.79
N GLU A 275 -45.13 -7.38 8.07
CA GLU A 275 -46.56 -7.20 7.75
C GLU A 275 -46.83 -6.82 6.28
N GLY A 276 -46.08 -7.42 5.36
CA GLY A 276 -46.22 -7.19 3.92
C GLY A 276 -45.66 -5.85 3.44
N ARG A 277 -44.90 -5.13 4.28
CA ARG A 277 -44.15 -3.93 3.89
C ARG A 277 -42.68 -4.11 4.23
N ILE A 278 -41.81 -3.44 3.48
CA ILE A 278 -40.40 -3.36 3.83
C ILE A 278 -40.22 -2.41 5.00
N SER A 279 -39.43 -2.85 5.97
CA SER A 279 -38.88 -2.11 7.08
C SER A 279 -37.37 -2.06 6.96
N VAL A 280 -36.75 -1.05 7.56
CA VAL A 280 -35.31 -0.85 7.54
C VAL A 280 -34.72 -0.97 8.94
N ALA A 281 -33.50 -1.49 9.04
CA ALA A 281 -32.80 -1.66 10.29
C ALA A 281 -31.37 -1.09 10.23
N VAL A 282 -31.01 -0.30 11.24
CA VAL A 282 -29.66 0.22 11.43
C VAL A 282 -28.85 -0.81 12.20
N THR A 283 -27.81 -1.33 11.57
CA THR A 283 -26.88 -2.32 12.12
C THR A 283 -25.49 -1.73 12.29
N GLY A 284 -24.52 -2.50 12.79
CA GLY A 284 -23.13 -2.02 12.95
C GLY A 284 -22.40 -1.68 11.63
N TRP A 285 -22.99 -2.03 10.48
CA TRP A 285 -22.48 -1.63 9.16
C TRP A 285 -23.15 -0.36 8.62
N SER A 286 -24.25 0.07 9.25
CA SER A 286 -25.04 1.19 8.80
C SER A 286 -24.47 2.51 9.34
N ILE A 287 -24.59 3.58 8.56
CA ILE A 287 -24.12 4.92 8.96
C ILE A 287 -25.27 5.91 8.88
N ILE A 288 -25.52 6.66 9.94
CA ILE A 288 -26.53 7.72 9.97
C ILE A 288 -25.84 9.08 9.77
N HIS A 289 -26.26 9.80 8.73
CA HIS A 289 -25.91 11.19 8.49
C HIS A 289 -27.07 12.11 8.84
N PHE A 290 -26.74 13.28 9.39
CA PHE A 290 -27.70 14.29 9.83
C PHE A 290 -27.52 15.58 9.01
N PRO A 291 -28.21 15.73 7.87
CA PRO A 291 -28.08 16.93 7.03
C PRO A 291 -28.37 18.25 7.76
N GLU A 292 -29.25 18.23 8.77
CA GLU A 292 -29.71 19.43 9.48
C GLU A 292 -28.88 19.75 10.75
N ARG A 293 -28.15 18.79 11.33
CA ARG A 293 -27.43 19.01 12.61
C ARG A 293 -26.10 19.75 12.49
N GLY A 294 -25.67 20.14 11.29
CA GLY A 294 -24.34 20.68 11.09
C GLY A 294 -23.25 19.72 11.60
N ARG A 295 -22.01 20.20 11.64
CA ARG A 295 -20.90 19.42 12.22
C ARG A 295 -20.94 19.58 13.73
N TRP A 296 -20.78 18.49 14.49
CA TRP A 296 -20.84 18.49 15.96
C TRP A 296 -19.79 19.37 16.67
N TRP A 297 -18.86 19.98 15.93
CA TRP A 297 -17.83 20.90 16.42
C TRP A 297 -18.11 22.38 16.16
N GLU A 298 -19.30 22.74 15.68
CA GLU A 298 -19.73 24.15 15.51
C GLU A 298 -20.54 24.68 16.71
N ALA A 299 -20.66 23.90 17.79
CA ALA A 299 -21.37 24.23 19.03
C ALA A 299 -20.42 24.51 20.20
#